data_AF-A0A9Q3YJH0-F1
#
_entry.id   AF-A0A9Q3YJH0-F1
#
_cell.length_a   1.000
_cell.length_b   1.000
_cell.length_c   1.000
_cell.angle_alpha   90.00
_cell.angle_beta   90.00
_cell.angle_gamma   90.00
#
_symmetry.space_group_name_H-M   'P 1'
#
loop_
_entity.id
_entity.type
_entity.pdbx_description
1 polymer ?
#
loop_
_entity_poly.entity_id
_entity_poly.type
_entity_poly.pdbx_seq_one_letter_code
_entity_poly.pdbx_strand_id
1 'polypeptide(L)'
;MATKAETIEGVRKLISIIDSSSSQIVESTAPLYQLINVLERTNSSRGLRYTLDSLKFVNVSEQQFICRDTWKVGSLDVRLHVSVSLMPNLDFEFGNVNESVIEITYEAINNSNKIARGAWHLDCHGHHSGVPDFIHPSNHIHHGGRKVKDNTQDYGELVLLDAPRLMHPPLDIFLAFDFLLTNFIERRIWQSFREDTRYKELIKLAQVKWWQKYYQQIADYWNHQTSGIGDVEKRQTAQLAIPYLYI
;
A
#
# COMPACT_ATOMS: atom_id res chain seq x y z
N MET A 1 0.34 -12.41 -12.82
CA MET A 1 1.01 -12.30 -11.52
C MET A 1 0.13 -13.01 -10.50
N ALA A 2 0.34 -14.30 -10.35
CA ALA A 2 -0.23 -15.11 -9.29
C ALA A 2 0.90 -15.87 -8.55
N THR A 3 1.94 -16.29 -9.26
CA THR A 3 3.06 -17.02 -8.66
C THR A 3 4.17 -16.09 -8.16
N LYS A 4 5.05 -16.63 -7.30
CA LYS A 4 6.31 -16.01 -6.91
C LYS A 4 7.14 -15.58 -8.13
N ALA A 5 7.24 -16.44 -9.16
CA ALA A 5 8.01 -16.17 -10.37
C ALA A 5 7.46 -14.98 -11.15
N GLU A 6 6.14 -14.94 -11.35
CA GLU A 6 5.51 -13.79 -12.01
C GLU A 6 5.60 -12.51 -11.19
N THR A 7 5.59 -12.59 -9.85
CA THR A 7 5.78 -11.43 -8.98
C THR A 7 7.19 -10.85 -9.15
N ILE A 8 8.22 -11.71 -9.14
CA ILE A 8 9.60 -11.31 -9.42
C ILE A 8 9.70 -10.65 -10.80
N GLU A 9 9.09 -11.26 -11.82
CA GLU A 9 9.10 -10.71 -13.17
C GLU A 9 8.38 -9.36 -13.25
N GLY A 10 7.26 -9.20 -12.53
CA GLY A 10 6.58 -7.92 -12.39
C GLY A 10 7.47 -6.83 -11.79
N VAL A 11 8.25 -7.16 -10.75
CA VAL A 11 9.21 -6.22 -10.15
C VAL A 11 10.34 -5.89 -11.14
N ARG A 12 10.87 -6.87 -11.88
CA ARG A 12 11.87 -6.63 -12.94
C ARG A 12 11.32 -5.73 -14.05
N LYS A 13 10.07 -5.94 -14.46
CA LYS A 13 9.35 -5.09 -15.42
C LYS A 13 9.19 -3.66 -14.88
N LEU A 14 8.81 -3.50 -13.61
CA LEU A 14 8.73 -2.19 -12.95
C LEU A 14 10.08 -1.46 -12.96
N ILE A 15 11.17 -2.14 -12.60
CA ILE A 15 12.53 -1.58 -12.65
C ILE A 15 12.86 -1.09 -14.06
N SER A 16 12.63 -1.92 -15.09
CA SER A 16 12.87 -1.53 -16.49
C SER A 16 12.04 -0.31 -16.92
N ILE A 17 10.79 -0.21 -16.48
CA ILE A 17 9.92 0.95 -16.75
C ILE A 17 10.48 2.20 -16.08
N ILE A 18 10.90 2.10 -14.83
CA ILE A 18 11.52 3.21 -14.09
C ILE A 18 12.79 3.69 -14.80
N ASP A 19 13.69 2.76 -15.15
CA ASP A 19 15.00 3.07 -15.74
C ASP A 19 14.88 3.65 -17.16
N SER A 20 13.79 3.36 -17.87
CA SER A 20 13.52 3.89 -19.21
C SER A 20 12.60 5.12 -19.22
N SER A 21 12.16 5.60 -18.05
CA SER A 21 11.31 6.78 -17.96
C SER A 21 12.06 8.06 -18.32
N SER A 22 11.38 8.99 -18.98
CA SER A 22 11.91 10.32 -19.30
C SER A 22 12.11 11.21 -18.08
N SER A 23 11.41 10.89 -16.98
CA SER A 23 11.52 11.61 -15.71
C SER A 23 11.97 10.63 -14.63
N GLN A 24 12.91 11.05 -13.81
CA GLN A 24 13.31 10.24 -12.67
C GLN A 24 12.12 10.13 -11.68
N ILE A 25 11.75 8.91 -11.30
CA ILE A 25 10.61 8.66 -10.39
C ILE A 25 11.08 8.28 -9.00
N VAL A 26 12.18 7.53 -8.92
CA VAL A 26 12.81 7.11 -7.68
C VAL A 26 14.28 7.48 -7.67
N GLU A 27 14.83 7.68 -6.48
CA GLU A 27 16.26 7.99 -6.32
C GLU A 27 17.14 6.82 -6.78
N SER A 28 16.72 5.59 -6.47
CA SER A 28 17.40 4.36 -6.84
C SER A 28 16.43 3.18 -6.93
N THR A 29 16.67 2.27 -7.88
CA THR A 29 15.97 0.98 -8.00
C THR A 29 16.59 -0.12 -7.13
N ALA A 30 17.66 0.15 -6.39
CA ALA A 30 18.32 -0.82 -5.51
C ALA A 30 17.38 -1.51 -4.50
N PRO A 31 16.43 -0.81 -3.84
CA PRO A 31 15.46 -1.47 -2.94
C PRO A 31 14.59 -2.52 -3.65
N LEU A 32 14.26 -2.32 -4.94
CA LEU A 32 13.48 -3.27 -5.73
C LEU A 32 14.30 -4.53 -6.08
N TYR A 33 15.61 -4.38 -6.33
CA TYR A 33 16.50 -5.53 -6.49
C TYR A 33 16.69 -6.31 -5.18
N GLN A 34 16.76 -5.63 -4.04
CA GLN A 34 16.82 -6.29 -2.73
C GLN A 34 15.54 -7.09 -2.45
N LEU A 35 14.39 -6.52 -2.78
CA LEU A 35 13.10 -7.20 -2.73
C LEU A 35 13.11 -8.48 -3.58
N ILE A 36 13.61 -8.43 -4.82
CA ILE A 36 13.75 -9.62 -5.69
C ILE A 36 14.62 -10.69 -5.00
N ASN A 37 15.77 -10.30 -4.44
CA ASN A 37 16.67 -11.25 -3.76
C ASN A 37 15.98 -11.93 -2.56
N VAL A 38 15.15 -11.21 -1.81
CA VAL A 38 14.36 -11.76 -0.70
C VAL A 38 13.32 -12.75 -1.24
N LEU A 39 12.56 -12.35 -2.27
CA LEU A 39 11.58 -13.22 -2.91
C LEU A 39 12.22 -14.51 -3.40
N GLU A 40 13.34 -14.43 -4.12
CA GLU A 40 14.07 -15.58 -4.66
C GLU A 40 14.48 -16.59 -3.57
N ARG A 41 14.91 -16.10 -2.40
CA ARG A 41 15.31 -16.94 -1.26
C ARG A 41 14.15 -17.52 -0.45
N THR A 42 12.96 -16.95 -0.57
CA THR A 42 11.80 -17.36 0.24
C THR A 42 11.24 -18.71 -0.24
N ASN A 43 10.95 -19.61 0.70
CA ASN A 43 10.36 -20.91 0.41
C ASN A 43 8.84 -20.83 0.52
N SER A 44 8.12 -21.02 -0.59
CA SER A 44 6.66 -20.92 -0.67
C SER A 44 5.94 -21.87 0.29
N SER A 45 6.56 -23.00 0.68
CA SER A 45 5.99 -23.95 1.64
C SER A 45 5.90 -23.42 3.07
N ARG A 46 6.62 -22.33 3.39
CA ARG A 46 6.59 -21.68 4.70
C ARG A 46 5.80 -20.37 4.71
N GLY A 47 5.09 -20.06 3.62
CA GLY A 47 4.49 -18.75 3.39
C GLY A 47 5.47 -17.81 2.70
N LEU A 48 4.99 -17.11 1.66
CA LEU A 48 5.80 -16.14 0.95
C LEU A 48 5.75 -14.81 1.72
N ARG A 49 6.91 -14.29 2.13
CA ARG A 49 7.05 -12.93 2.62
C ARG A 49 7.87 -12.12 1.65
N TYR A 50 7.48 -10.89 1.41
CA TYR A 50 8.39 -9.93 0.80
C TYR A 50 8.29 -8.57 1.47
N THR A 51 9.45 -7.92 1.50
CA THR A 51 9.61 -6.63 2.14
C THR A 51 10.35 -5.71 1.17
N LEU A 52 9.72 -4.58 0.87
CA LEU A 52 10.37 -3.42 0.29
C LEU A 52 10.54 -2.41 1.43
N ASP A 53 11.78 -2.02 1.72
CA ASP A 53 12.03 -0.99 2.72
C ASP A 53 12.64 0.23 2.04
N SER A 54 12.04 1.40 2.29
CA SER A 54 12.61 2.71 1.97
C SER A 54 12.86 2.97 0.47
N LEU A 55 11.89 2.68 -0.40
CA LEU A 55 11.94 3.15 -1.78
C LEU A 55 11.62 4.65 -1.85
N LYS A 56 12.64 5.48 -2.07
CA LYS A 56 12.52 6.93 -2.08
C LYS A 56 12.09 7.45 -3.45
N PHE A 57 11.02 8.24 -3.47
CA PHE A 57 10.53 8.92 -4.67
C PHE A 57 11.20 10.28 -4.85
N VAL A 58 11.37 10.69 -6.10
CA VAL A 58 11.89 12.01 -6.48
C VAL A 58 10.89 12.71 -7.40
N ASN A 59 11.10 14.01 -7.66
CA ASN A 59 10.11 14.86 -8.34
C ASN A 59 8.73 14.88 -7.64
N VAL A 60 8.76 14.74 -6.30
CA VAL A 60 7.59 14.94 -5.45
C VAL A 60 7.23 16.43 -5.43
N SER A 61 5.94 16.72 -5.47
CA SER A 61 5.44 18.08 -5.56
C SER A 61 5.29 18.72 -4.19
N GLU A 62 5.95 19.84 -3.98
CA GLU A 62 5.76 20.66 -2.77
C GLU A 62 4.41 21.37 -2.74
N GLN A 63 3.65 21.33 -3.84
CA GLN A 63 2.28 21.83 -3.86
C GLN A 63 1.36 21.07 -2.89
N GLN A 64 1.78 19.89 -2.42
CA GLN A 64 1.15 19.10 -1.38
C GLN A 64 1.15 19.78 0.00
N PHE A 65 2.09 20.71 0.27
CA PHE A 65 2.08 21.43 1.53
C PHE A 65 0.91 22.41 1.58
N ILE A 66 0.14 22.34 2.67
CA ILE A 66 -0.92 23.31 2.99
C ILE A 66 -0.28 24.66 3.39
N CYS A 67 0.73 24.64 4.27
CA CYS A 67 1.47 25.83 4.71
C CYS A 67 2.82 25.94 4.00
N ARG A 68 2.80 26.27 2.70
CA ARG A 68 3.99 26.22 1.82
C ARG A 68 5.17 27.05 2.33
N ASP A 69 4.90 28.24 2.87
CA ASP A 69 5.93 29.16 3.34
C ASP A 69 6.66 28.70 4.61
N THR A 70 6.17 27.64 5.27
CA THR A 70 6.80 27.07 6.47
C THR A 70 7.97 26.15 6.12
N TRP A 71 7.95 25.54 4.94
CA TRP A 71 8.84 24.43 4.58
C TRP A 71 9.99 24.90 3.69
N LYS A 72 11.15 24.28 3.89
CA LYS A 72 12.29 24.50 3.01
C LYS A 72 12.03 23.85 1.66
N VAL A 73 12.27 24.61 0.59
CA VAL A 73 12.24 24.10 -0.78
C VAL A 73 13.23 22.95 -0.94
N GLY A 74 12.80 21.89 -1.61
CA GLY A 74 13.49 20.63 -1.81
C GLY A 74 13.56 19.71 -0.59
N SER A 75 12.87 20.01 0.52
CA SER A 75 12.99 19.23 1.76
C SER A 75 12.02 18.08 1.91
N LEU A 76 10.99 17.99 1.06
CA LEU A 76 10.02 16.90 1.10
C LEU A 76 10.68 15.58 0.67
N ASP A 77 10.85 14.66 1.62
CA ASP A 77 11.31 13.29 1.39
C ASP A 77 10.11 12.35 1.53
N VAL A 78 9.81 11.54 0.51
CA VAL A 78 8.68 10.60 0.51
C VAL A 78 9.18 9.20 0.18
N ARG A 79 8.79 8.22 0.98
CA ARG A 79 9.26 6.83 0.86
C ARG A 79 8.12 5.84 0.95
N LEU A 80 8.26 4.76 0.19
CA LEU A 80 7.37 3.60 0.24
C LEU A 80 8.04 2.44 0.98
N HIS A 81 7.30 1.87 1.91
CA HIS A 81 7.60 0.63 2.61
C HIS A 81 6.44 -0.34 2.39
N VAL A 82 6.76 -1.59 2.07
CA VAL A 82 5.77 -2.65 1.83
C VAL A 82 6.23 -3.89 2.56
N SER A 83 5.37 -4.50 3.36
CA SER A 83 5.58 -5.83 3.91
C SER A 83 4.32 -6.65 3.67
N VAL A 84 4.43 -7.70 2.86
CA VAL A 84 3.32 -8.62 2.61
C VAL A 84 3.75 -10.03 2.98
N SER A 85 2.88 -10.72 3.71
CA SER A 85 2.98 -12.13 4.06
C SER A 85 1.78 -12.86 3.51
N LEU A 86 2.02 -13.89 2.70
CA LEU A 86 1.00 -14.79 2.18
C LEU A 86 0.91 -16.05 3.03
N MET A 87 -0.27 -16.67 2.99
CA MET A 87 -0.46 -18.04 3.46
C MET A 87 0.39 -19.05 2.64
N PRO A 88 0.80 -20.20 3.24
CA PRO A 88 1.63 -21.19 2.57
C PRO A 88 0.99 -21.77 1.29
N ASN A 89 1.81 -21.97 0.25
CA ASN A 89 1.42 -22.56 -1.04
C ASN A 89 0.28 -21.86 -1.79
N LEU A 90 0.00 -20.59 -1.46
CA LEU A 90 -1.02 -19.80 -2.14
C LEU A 90 -0.42 -18.70 -3.02
N ASP A 91 -1.19 -18.30 -4.02
CA ASP A 91 -0.82 -17.28 -5.01
C ASP A 91 -0.88 -15.86 -4.43
N PHE A 92 -0.11 -14.96 -5.03
CA PHE A 92 -0.03 -13.54 -4.70
C PHE A 92 -1.25 -12.76 -5.22
N GLU A 93 -2.35 -12.83 -4.47
CA GLU A 93 -3.60 -12.15 -4.77
C GLU A 93 -4.44 -11.92 -3.50
N PHE A 94 -5.47 -11.08 -3.62
CA PHE A 94 -6.40 -10.83 -2.52
C PHE A 94 -7.09 -12.13 -2.06
N GLY A 95 -7.25 -12.27 -0.74
CA GLY A 95 -7.78 -13.46 -0.07
C GLY A 95 -6.70 -14.46 0.36
N ASN A 96 -5.50 -14.41 -0.23
CA ASN A 96 -4.39 -15.31 0.14
C ASN A 96 -3.39 -14.66 1.11
N VAL A 97 -3.63 -13.41 1.49
CA VAL A 97 -2.77 -12.60 2.36
C VAL A 97 -3.03 -12.96 3.81
N ASN A 98 -1.97 -13.30 4.53
CA ASN A 98 -2.00 -13.44 5.98
C ASN A 98 -1.96 -12.05 6.65
N GLU A 99 -0.99 -11.23 6.24
CA GLU A 99 -0.77 -9.87 6.73
C GLU A 99 -0.19 -9.01 5.60
N SER A 100 -0.70 -7.79 5.43
CA SER A 100 -0.07 -6.78 4.58
C SER A 100 -0.02 -5.46 5.32
N VAL A 101 1.15 -4.83 5.29
CA VAL A 101 1.40 -3.50 5.83
C VAL A 101 2.08 -2.67 4.76
N ILE A 102 1.46 -1.57 4.37
CA ILE A 102 2.04 -0.57 3.49
C ILE A 102 2.15 0.73 4.25
N GLU A 103 3.35 1.26 4.33
CA GLU A 103 3.61 2.54 4.95
C GLU A 103 4.21 3.50 3.92
N ILE A 104 3.57 4.64 3.76
CA ILE A 104 4.11 5.77 3.01
C ILE A 104 4.54 6.80 4.02
N THR A 105 5.85 6.98 4.19
CA THR A 105 6.40 7.98 5.11
C THR A 105 6.76 9.23 4.34
N TYR A 106 6.54 10.39 4.96
CA TYR A 106 7.01 11.65 4.43
C TYR A 106 7.61 12.52 5.53
N GLU A 107 8.75 13.12 5.22
CA GLU A 107 9.46 14.04 6.10
C GLU A 107 9.69 15.36 5.38
N ALA A 108 9.70 16.45 6.14
CA ALA A 108 10.00 17.77 5.62
C ALA A 108 10.75 18.61 6.67
N ILE A 109 11.59 19.52 6.21
CA ILE A 109 12.36 20.41 7.10
C ILE A 109 11.72 21.80 7.03
N ASN A 110 11.36 22.35 8.18
CA ASN A 110 10.84 23.72 8.22
C ASN A 110 11.97 24.78 8.17
N ASN A 111 11.61 26.04 8.01
CA ASN A 111 12.57 27.15 7.95
C ASN A 111 13.41 27.32 9.23
N SER A 112 12.96 26.75 10.35
CA SER A 112 13.70 26.70 11.62
C SER A 112 14.59 25.46 11.78
N ASN A 113 14.83 24.70 10.70
CA ASN A 113 15.60 23.44 10.70
C ASN A 113 15.02 22.31 11.55
N LYS A 114 13.73 22.35 11.90
CA LYS A 114 13.07 21.23 12.56
C LYS A 114 12.47 20.28 11.53
N ILE A 115 12.63 18.98 11.77
CA ILE A 115 12.05 17.92 10.95
C ILE A 115 10.62 17.67 11.43
N ALA A 116 9.67 17.67 10.50
CA ALA A 116 8.34 17.13 10.72
C ALA A 116 8.19 15.81 9.98
N ARG A 117 7.41 14.89 10.55
CA ARG A 117 7.19 13.55 10.04
C ARG A 117 5.71 13.26 9.95
N GLY A 118 5.32 12.57 8.90
CA GLY A 118 4.02 11.96 8.78
C GLY A 118 4.12 10.63 8.07
N ALA A 119 3.05 9.86 8.17
CA ALA A 119 2.90 8.65 7.39
C ALA A 119 1.44 8.34 7.14
N TRP A 120 1.21 7.56 6.10
CA TRP A 120 -0.03 6.85 5.88
C TRP A 120 0.24 5.36 6.05
N HIS A 121 -0.57 4.73 6.88
CA HIS A 121 -0.51 3.31 7.20
C HIS A 121 -1.72 2.63 6.56
N LEU A 122 -1.45 1.66 5.70
CA LEU A 122 -2.47 0.86 5.02
C LEU A 122 -2.27 -0.59 5.39
N ASP A 123 -3.29 -1.16 6.04
CA ASP A 123 -3.23 -2.49 6.61
C ASP A 123 -4.25 -3.42 5.96
N CYS A 124 -3.84 -4.67 5.75
CA CYS A 124 -4.72 -5.81 5.50
C CYS A 124 -4.43 -6.89 6.55
N HIS A 125 -5.37 -7.12 7.47
CA HIS A 125 -5.23 -8.13 8.52
C HIS A 125 -6.23 -9.26 8.35
N GLY A 126 -5.71 -10.50 8.23
CA GLY A 126 -6.48 -11.73 8.08
C GLY A 126 -6.94 -12.34 9.39
N HIS A 127 -7.50 -11.54 10.31
CA HIS A 127 -7.90 -11.88 11.68
C HIS A 127 -6.83 -11.62 12.74
N HIS A 128 -7.11 -10.69 13.65
CA HIS A 128 -6.30 -10.44 14.84
C HIS A 128 -6.25 -11.67 15.74
N SER A 129 -5.09 -11.92 16.35
CA SER A 129 -5.00 -12.74 17.56
C SER A 129 -5.52 -11.90 18.75
N GLY A 130 -6.85 -11.84 18.90
CA GLY A 130 -7.54 -11.04 19.92
C GLY A 130 -8.70 -10.21 19.36
N VAL A 131 -9.67 -9.88 20.22
CA VAL A 131 -10.75 -8.95 19.86
C VAL A 131 -10.19 -7.53 19.94
N PRO A 132 -10.17 -6.75 18.84
CA PRO A 132 -9.66 -5.38 18.89
C PRO A 132 -10.57 -4.50 19.77
N ASP A 133 -9.96 -3.56 20.52
CA ASP A 133 -10.71 -2.63 21.37
C ASP A 133 -11.61 -1.68 20.56
N PHE A 134 -11.24 -1.40 19.31
CA PHE A 134 -11.98 -0.54 18.40
C PHE A 134 -12.31 -1.28 17.10
N ILE A 135 -13.56 -1.19 16.67
CA ILE A 135 -14.02 -1.80 15.42
C ILE A 135 -13.40 -1.09 14.21
N HIS A 136 -12.79 -1.86 13.32
CA HIS A 136 -12.21 -1.36 12.08
C HIS A 136 -12.31 -2.40 10.94
N PRO A 137 -12.30 -1.97 9.66
CA PRO A 137 -12.27 -2.88 8.53
C PRO A 137 -10.96 -3.67 8.47
N SER A 138 -11.00 -4.85 7.85
CA SER A 138 -9.79 -5.64 7.57
C SER A 138 -8.82 -4.91 6.66
N ASN A 139 -9.32 -4.14 5.70
CA ASN A 139 -8.54 -3.31 4.79
C ASN A 139 -8.84 -1.84 5.03
N HIS A 140 -7.85 -1.10 5.53
CA HIS A 140 -8.06 0.30 5.90
C HIS A 140 -6.81 1.14 5.73
N ILE A 141 -7.01 2.45 5.62
CA ILE A 141 -5.99 3.48 5.69
C ILE A 141 -6.22 4.33 6.94
N HIS A 142 -5.13 4.71 7.61
CA HIS A 142 -5.15 5.77 8.61
C HIS A 142 -3.87 6.60 8.56
N HIS A 143 -3.96 7.82 9.10
CA HIS A 143 -2.79 8.68 9.27
C HIS A 143 -1.94 8.21 10.46
N GLY A 144 -0.63 8.44 10.39
CA GLY A 144 0.35 7.91 11.33
C GLY A 144 0.89 6.56 10.86
N GLY A 145 1.20 5.69 11.81
CA GLY A 145 1.84 4.41 11.54
C GLY A 145 3.06 4.19 12.42
N ARG A 146 3.58 2.97 12.36
CA ARG A 146 4.66 2.51 13.22
C ARG A 146 5.93 3.32 12.98
N LYS A 147 6.23 3.67 11.74
CA LYS A 147 7.42 4.48 11.40
C LYS A 147 7.39 5.89 11.98
N VAL A 148 6.21 6.51 12.15
CA VAL A 148 6.11 7.83 12.81
C VAL A 148 6.29 7.65 14.31
N LYS A 149 5.61 6.67 14.92
CA LYS A 149 5.68 6.38 16.36
C LYS A 149 7.10 6.03 16.81
N ASP A 150 7.81 5.20 16.05
CA ASP A 150 9.15 4.73 16.41
C ASP A 150 10.22 5.85 16.23
N ASN A 151 9.93 6.88 15.44
CA ASN A 151 10.90 7.94 15.07
C ASN A 151 10.49 9.37 15.49
N THR A 152 9.37 9.55 16.20
CA THR A 152 8.85 10.87 16.61
C THR A 152 8.56 10.88 18.10
N GLN A 153 9.28 11.74 18.84
CA GLN A 153 9.06 11.93 20.28
C GLN A 153 8.24 13.18 20.60
N ASP A 154 8.18 14.12 19.66
CA ASP A 154 7.46 15.38 19.79
C ASP A 154 6.50 15.52 18.60
N TYR A 155 5.19 15.44 18.88
CA TYR A 155 4.12 15.61 17.90
C TYR A 155 3.74 17.09 17.69
N GLY A 156 4.43 18.01 18.39
CA GLY A 156 4.12 19.42 18.39
C GLY A 156 2.70 19.69 18.90
N GLU A 157 1.97 20.53 18.19
CA GLU A 157 0.61 20.94 18.54
C GLU A 157 -0.46 19.98 17.95
N LEU A 158 -0.05 18.93 17.23
CA LEU A 158 -0.96 18.04 16.54
C LEU A 158 -1.23 16.78 17.36
N VAL A 159 -2.52 16.45 17.52
CA VAL A 159 -2.94 15.15 18.04
C VAL A 159 -3.06 14.18 16.86
N LEU A 160 -2.31 13.09 16.90
CA LEU A 160 -2.44 12.00 15.95
C LEU A 160 -3.25 10.87 16.59
N LEU A 161 -4.34 10.50 15.94
CA LEU A 161 -5.21 9.41 16.36
C LEU A 161 -5.11 8.26 15.36
N ASP A 162 -5.21 7.05 15.87
CA ASP A 162 -5.34 5.83 15.06
C ASP A 162 -6.67 5.78 14.30
N ALA A 163 -7.70 6.45 14.82
CA ALA A 163 -9.03 6.56 14.22
C ALA A 163 -9.26 7.97 13.64
N PRO A 164 -10.05 8.10 12.55
CA PRO A 164 -10.77 7.02 11.86
C PRO A 164 -9.84 6.15 10.99
N ARG A 165 -10.13 4.85 10.97
CA ARG A 165 -9.60 3.90 9.98
C ARG A 165 -10.58 3.83 8.83
N LEU A 166 -10.25 4.48 7.71
CA LEU A 166 -11.13 4.52 6.56
C LEU A 166 -10.94 3.27 5.72
N MET A 167 -12.03 2.67 5.23
CA MET A 167 -11.93 1.57 4.28
C MET A 167 -11.09 1.97 3.08
N HIS A 168 -10.18 1.10 2.68
CA HIS A 168 -9.36 1.28 1.49
C HIS A 168 -9.20 -0.07 0.80
N PRO A 169 -9.22 -0.13 -0.54
CA PRO A 169 -8.92 -1.39 -1.22
C PRO A 169 -7.49 -1.85 -0.91
N PRO A 170 -7.24 -3.16 -0.82
CA PRO A 170 -5.92 -3.70 -0.55
C PRO A 170 -4.95 -3.30 -1.66
N LEU A 171 -3.69 -3.06 -1.30
CA LEU A 171 -2.64 -2.73 -2.25
C LEU A 171 -1.55 -3.80 -2.19
N ASP A 172 -1.07 -4.21 -3.37
CA ASP A 172 0.23 -4.87 -3.50
C ASP A 172 1.32 -3.84 -3.76
N ILE A 173 2.55 -4.30 -4.02
CA ILE A 173 3.66 -3.39 -4.34
C ILE A 173 3.39 -2.48 -5.55
N PHE A 174 2.70 -2.98 -6.58
CA PHE A 174 2.46 -2.22 -7.80
C PHE A 174 1.39 -1.16 -7.60
N LEU A 175 0.31 -1.52 -6.91
CA LEU A 175 -0.77 -0.62 -6.54
C LEU A 175 -0.30 0.40 -5.49
N ALA A 176 0.56 0.02 -4.56
CA ALA A 176 1.18 0.94 -3.59
C ALA A 176 2.11 1.95 -4.28
N PHE A 177 2.88 1.51 -5.26
CA PHE A 177 3.71 2.39 -6.08
C PHE A 177 2.83 3.39 -6.87
N ASP A 178 1.79 2.91 -7.58
CA ASP A 178 0.85 3.78 -8.33
C ASP A 178 0.09 4.75 -7.41
N PHE A 179 -0.26 4.31 -6.20
CA PHE A 179 -0.90 5.14 -5.19
C PHE A 179 0.01 6.30 -4.77
N LEU A 180 1.29 6.04 -4.49
CA LEU A 180 2.23 7.11 -4.12
C LEU A 180 2.44 8.07 -5.29
N LEU A 181 2.60 7.57 -6.53
CA LEU A 181 2.69 8.43 -7.70
C LEU A 181 1.51 9.39 -7.81
N THR A 182 0.29 8.86 -7.65
CA THR A 182 -0.95 9.64 -7.78
C THR A 182 -1.08 10.73 -6.71
N ASN A 183 -0.50 10.50 -5.54
CA ASN A 183 -0.62 11.42 -4.40
C ASN A 183 0.55 12.40 -4.26
N PHE A 184 1.75 12.11 -4.76
CA PHE A 184 2.93 12.96 -4.53
C PHE A 184 3.59 13.49 -5.80
N ILE A 185 3.34 12.91 -6.97
CA ILE A 185 3.98 13.34 -8.22
C ILE A 185 3.05 14.27 -8.99
N GLU A 186 3.60 15.35 -9.57
CA GLU A 186 2.80 16.27 -10.37
C GLU A 186 2.16 15.57 -11.56
N ARG A 187 0.92 15.97 -11.87
CA ARG A 187 0.07 15.36 -12.89
C ARG A 187 0.79 15.13 -14.22
N ARG A 188 1.62 16.07 -14.67
CA ARG A 188 2.34 15.94 -15.96
C ARG A 188 3.34 14.79 -15.94
N ILE A 189 4.15 14.68 -14.90
CA ILE A 189 5.14 13.61 -14.75
C ILE A 189 4.42 12.27 -14.56
N TRP A 190 3.40 12.25 -13.70
CA TRP A 190 2.54 11.08 -13.47
C TRP A 190 1.88 10.58 -14.77
N GLN A 191 1.28 11.48 -15.56
CA GLN A 191 0.67 11.13 -16.86
C GLN A 191 1.73 10.54 -17.80
N SER A 192 2.87 11.20 -17.96
CA SER A 192 3.95 10.74 -18.85
C SER A 192 4.46 9.35 -18.44
N PHE A 193 4.60 9.08 -17.14
CA PHE A 193 5.03 7.77 -16.65
C PHE A 193 3.97 6.70 -16.93
N ARG A 194 2.70 7.00 -16.68
CA ARG A 194 1.58 6.06 -16.91
C ARG A 194 1.27 5.81 -18.37
N GLU A 195 1.81 6.59 -19.32
CA GLU A 195 1.62 6.32 -20.74
C GLU A 195 2.33 5.04 -21.21
N ASP A 196 3.33 4.55 -20.47
CA ASP A 196 4.01 3.28 -20.78
C ASP A 196 3.01 2.11 -20.75
N THR A 197 2.85 1.44 -21.89
CA THR A 197 1.92 0.31 -22.03
C THR A 197 2.26 -0.85 -21.09
N ARG A 198 3.56 -1.07 -20.84
CA ARG A 198 4.06 -2.10 -19.91
C ARG A 198 3.61 -1.79 -18.48
N TYR A 199 3.58 -0.51 -18.10
CA TYR A 199 3.09 -0.07 -16.79
C TYR A 199 1.57 -0.22 -16.68
N LYS A 200 0.82 0.20 -17.70
CA LYS A 200 -0.65 0.02 -17.74
C LYS A 200 -1.06 -1.44 -17.56
N GLU A 201 -0.36 -2.36 -18.25
CA GLU A 201 -0.58 -3.80 -18.10
C GLU A 201 -0.30 -4.29 -16.68
N LEU A 202 0.81 -3.83 -16.08
CA LEU A 202 1.22 -4.20 -14.73
C LEU A 202 0.16 -3.80 -13.69
N ILE A 203 -0.31 -2.55 -13.78
CA ILE A 203 -1.35 -2.02 -12.89
C ILE A 203 -2.69 -2.72 -13.14
N LYS A 204 -3.12 -2.91 -14.39
CA LYS A 204 -4.37 -3.61 -14.70
C LYS A 204 -4.39 -5.02 -14.13
N LEU A 205 -3.28 -5.74 -14.23
CA LEU A 205 -3.13 -7.08 -13.68
C LEU A 205 -3.23 -7.08 -12.16
N ALA A 206 -2.57 -6.13 -11.49
CA ALA A 206 -2.67 -5.97 -10.04
C ALA A 206 -4.12 -5.63 -9.61
N GLN A 207 -4.80 -4.73 -10.31
CA GLN A 207 -6.21 -4.39 -10.05
C GLN A 207 -7.14 -5.60 -10.19
N VAL A 208 -6.97 -6.43 -11.22
CA VAL A 208 -7.75 -7.67 -11.38
C VAL A 208 -7.50 -8.63 -10.21
N LYS A 209 -6.25 -8.80 -9.79
CA LYS A 209 -5.89 -9.74 -8.72
C LYS A 209 -6.31 -9.29 -7.33
N TRP A 210 -6.27 -7.99 -7.08
CA TRP A 210 -6.48 -7.43 -5.74
C TRP A 210 -7.82 -6.77 -5.59
N TRP A 211 -8.14 -5.82 -6.47
CA TRP A 211 -9.34 -4.99 -6.34
C TRP A 211 -10.59 -5.70 -6.83
N GLN A 212 -10.54 -6.48 -7.91
CA GLN A 212 -11.73 -7.15 -8.43
C GLN A 212 -12.34 -8.08 -7.37
N LYS A 213 -11.52 -8.95 -6.76
CA LYS A 213 -11.98 -9.87 -5.71
C LYS A 213 -12.42 -9.14 -4.44
N TYR A 214 -11.70 -8.09 -4.06
CA TYR A 214 -12.08 -7.25 -2.93
C TYR A 214 -13.47 -6.63 -3.14
N TYR A 215 -13.69 -5.92 -4.25
CA TYR A 215 -14.99 -5.33 -4.54
C TYR A 215 -16.08 -6.38 -4.77
N GLN A 216 -15.75 -7.56 -5.32
CA GLN A 216 -16.70 -8.66 -5.42
C GLN A 216 -17.16 -9.14 -4.04
N GLN A 217 -16.26 -9.24 -3.06
CA GLN A 217 -16.64 -9.62 -1.69
C GLN A 217 -17.64 -8.61 -1.09
N ILE A 218 -17.43 -7.30 -1.30
CA ILE A 218 -18.39 -6.29 -0.84
C ILE A 218 -19.71 -6.41 -1.61
N ALA A 219 -19.66 -6.55 -2.93
CA ALA A 219 -20.85 -6.70 -3.76
C ALA A 219 -21.66 -7.96 -3.40
N ASP A 220 -20.97 -9.04 -3.07
CA ASP A 220 -21.56 -10.32 -2.70
C ASP A 220 -22.46 -10.19 -1.47
N TYR A 221 -22.14 -9.28 -0.54
CA TYR A 221 -23.02 -8.98 0.58
C TYR A 221 -24.42 -8.60 0.10
N TRP A 222 -24.58 -7.65 -0.83
CA TRP A 222 -25.91 -7.24 -1.32
C TRP A 222 -26.52 -8.20 -2.34
N ASN A 223 -25.70 -8.91 -3.11
CA ASN A 223 -26.18 -9.78 -4.19
C ASN A 223 -26.67 -11.15 -3.69
N HIS A 224 -26.23 -11.57 -2.50
CA HIS A 224 -26.56 -12.87 -1.93
C HIS A 224 -27.38 -12.71 -0.66
N GLN A 225 -28.68 -12.51 -0.79
CA GLN A 225 -29.60 -12.20 0.33
C GLN A 225 -30.51 -13.37 0.74
N THR A 226 -30.35 -14.56 0.16
CA THR A 226 -31.19 -15.71 0.53
C THR A 226 -30.70 -16.39 1.81
N SER A 227 -31.52 -17.30 2.35
CA SER A 227 -31.16 -18.13 3.51
C SER A 227 -30.31 -19.36 3.15
N GLY A 228 -29.89 -19.52 1.89
CA GLY A 228 -29.00 -20.60 1.48
C GLY A 228 -27.64 -20.50 2.17
N ILE A 229 -27.04 -21.65 2.53
CA ILE A 229 -25.79 -21.72 3.29
C ILE A 229 -24.67 -20.89 2.63
N GLY A 230 -24.50 -20.98 1.30
CA GLY A 230 -23.47 -20.22 0.59
C GLY A 230 -23.72 -18.72 0.56
N ASP A 231 -24.98 -18.29 0.51
CA ASP A 231 -25.31 -16.86 0.57
C ASP A 231 -25.05 -16.30 1.98
N VAL A 232 -25.38 -17.07 3.02
CA VAL A 232 -25.09 -16.73 4.41
C VAL A 232 -23.57 -16.58 4.63
N GLU A 233 -22.78 -17.54 4.12
CA GLU A 233 -21.32 -17.51 4.24
C GLU A 233 -20.73 -16.26 3.57
N LYS A 234 -21.15 -15.93 2.34
CA LYS A 234 -20.71 -14.72 1.64
C LYS A 234 -20.99 -13.44 2.42
N ARG A 235 -22.20 -13.31 2.99
CA ARG A 235 -22.56 -12.15 3.82
C ARG A 235 -21.71 -12.07 5.08
N GLN A 236 -21.47 -13.21 5.75
CA GLN A 236 -20.63 -13.27 6.95
C GLN A 236 -19.18 -12.91 6.64
N THR A 237 -18.60 -13.44 5.56
CA THR A 237 -17.24 -13.08 5.13
C THR A 237 -17.11 -11.57 4.86
N ALA A 238 -18.07 -10.99 4.13
CA ALA A 238 -18.08 -9.55 3.85
C ALA A 238 -18.23 -8.71 5.12
N GLN A 239 -19.09 -9.12 6.06
CA GLN A 239 -19.29 -8.43 7.33
C GLN A 239 -18.07 -8.53 8.26
N LEU A 240 -17.39 -9.68 8.29
CA LEU A 240 -16.13 -9.83 9.02
C LEU A 240 -15.05 -8.89 8.48
N ALA A 241 -14.98 -8.73 7.16
CA ALA A 241 -14.04 -7.81 6.52
C ALA A 241 -14.44 -6.34 6.67
N ILE A 242 -15.74 -6.05 6.69
CA ILE A 242 -16.34 -4.71 6.75
C ILE A 242 -17.41 -4.70 7.84
N PRO A 243 -17.03 -4.39 9.09
CA PRO A 243 -17.93 -4.49 10.25
C PRO A 243 -19.03 -3.42 10.29
N TYR A 244 -19.06 -2.52 9.30
CA TYR A 244 -20.11 -1.50 9.14
C TYR A 244 -21.29 -1.98 8.29
N LEU A 245 -21.20 -3.18 7.69
CA LEU A 245 -22.32 -3.79 6.98
C LEU A 245 -23.32 -4.35 8.01
N TYR A 246 -24.53 -3.79 8.01
CA TYR A 246 -25.61 -4.17 8.91
C TYR A 246 -26.29 -5.48 8.48
N ILE A 247 -27.21 -6.01 9.28
CA ILE A 247 -28.11 -7.10 8.89
C ILE A 247 -29.53 -6.60 9.09
#